data_AF-A0A2A2JGG2-F1
#
_entry.id   AF-A0A2A2JGG2-F1
#
_cell.length_a   1.000
_cell.length_b   1.000
_cell.length_c   1.000
_cell.angle_alpha   90.00
_cell.angle_beta   90.00
_cell.angle_gamma   90.00
#
_symmetry.space_group_name_H-M   'P 1'
#
loop_
_entity.id
_entity.type
_entity.pdbx_description
1 polymer ?
#
loop_
_entity_poly.entity_id
_entity_poly.type
_entity_poly.pdbx_seq_one_letter_code
_entity_poly.pdbx_strand_id
1 'polypeptide(L)'
;MSTGVQDMFSLEILILIPYSLWYRGTKCGKCKRKLCKKCFGRYRTENKHSRICEMCVKNMFRGSLGKTFDRYFVVRNDFCLYSYNSPQDECALAMLPLPGCEVKMCGEKYTFSVRVGSRRMYTITAEDETSQARWMAVLDLAANAQINGGNSPN
;
A
#
# COMPACT_ATOMS: atom_id res chain seq x y z
N MET A 1 21.21 -20.45 -30.10
CA MET A 1 20.59 -19.13 -30.30
C MET A 1 19.13 -19.24 -29.89
N SER A 2 18.78 -18.51 -28.84
CA SER A 2 17.45 -17.93 -28.57
C SER A 2 16.23 -18.85 -28.52
N THR A 3 15.89 -19.31 -27.32
CA THR A 3 14.54 -19.73 -26.96
C THR A 3 13.72 -18.48 -26.59
N GLY A 4 12.95 -17.97 -27.56
CA GLY A 4 11.99 -16.90 -27.36
C GLY A 4 10.69 -17.44 -26.81
N VAL A 5 10.36 -17.04 -25.58
CA VAL A 5 9.08 -17.29 -24.92
C VAL A 5 8.07 -16.36 -25.56
N GLN A 6 7.13 -16.91 -26.33
CA GLN A 6 5.94 -16.21 -26.77
C GLN A 6 4.71 -17.07 -26.48
N ASP A 7 3.85 -16.47 -25.66
CA ASP A 7 2.40 -16.60 -25.69
C ASP A 7 1.80 -17.94 -25.26
N MET A 8 1.39 -17.97 -23.98
CA MET A 8 0.54 -19.03 -23.46
C MET A 8 -0.56 -18.47 -22.52
N PHE A 9 -1.72 -18.27 -23.16
CA PHE A 9 -3.11 -18.39 -22.69
C PHE A 9 -3.80 -17.37 -21.75
N SER A 10 -4.87 -16.81 -22.33
CA SER A 10 -6.27 -16.80 -21.84
C SER A 10 -6.60 -16.22 -20.47
N LEU A 11 -7.34 -15.11 -20.51
CA LEU A 11 -8.76 -15.14 -20.11
C LEU A 11 -9.48 -13.92 -20.69
N GLU A 12 -10.41 -14.21 -21.59
CA GLU A 12 -11.41 -13.29 -22.11
C GLU A 12 -12.22 -12.66 -20.96
N ILE A 13 -12.30 -11.33 -20.93
CA ILE A 13 -13.56 -10.65 -20.62
C ILE A 13 -13.69 -9.49 -21.61
N LEU A 14 -14.37 -9.77 -22.72
CA LEU A 14 -15.05 -8.78 -23.55
C LEU A 14 -16.02 -7.99 -22.65
N ILE A 15 -15.67 -6.75 -22.29
CA ILE A 15 -16.67 -5.76 -21.87
C ILE A 15 -16.96 -4.88 -23.08
N LEU A 16 -17.88 -5.34 -23.92
CA LEU A 16 -18.67 -4.44 -24.76
C LEU A 16 -19.65 -3.71 -23.83
N ILE A 17 -19.53 -2.40 -23.68
CA ILE A 17 -20.65 -1.54 -23.25
C ILE A 17 -20.74 -0.36 -24.23
N PRO A 18 -21.95 0.00 -24.70
CA PRO A 18 -22.17 0.89 -25.83
C PRO A 18 -21.97 2.36 -25.49
N TYR A 19 -21.97 3.15 -26.56
CA TYR A 19 -21.84 4.59 -26.67
C TYR A 19 -22.55 5.44 -25.59
N SER A 20 -21.82 6.49 -25.21
CA SER A 20 -22.26 7.81 -24.72
C SER A 20 -23.13 7.89 -23.47
N LEU A 21 -22.58 8.50 -22.42
CA LEU A 21 -23.05 9.79 -21.86
C LEU A 21 -22.23 10.08 -20.60
N TRP A 22 -21.72 11.31 -20.48
CA TRP A 22 -20.93 11.86 -19.37
C TRP A 22 -21.00 11.12 -18.03
N TYR A 23 -20.08 10.17 -17.80
CA TYR A 23 -19.92 9.59 -16.48
C TYR A 23 -19.24 10.62 -15.56
N ARG A 24 -20.03 11.28 -14.71
CA ARG A 24 -19.54 11.99 -13.51
C ARG A 24 -18.97 10.99 -12.51
N GLY A 25 -17.82 10.39 -12.84
CA GLY A 25 -17.05 9.55 -11.93
C GLY A 25 -16.58 10.36 -10.72
N THR A 26 -16.50 9.72 -9.55
CA THR A 26 -16.03 10.35 -8.31
C THR A 26 -14.50 10.20 -8.20
N LYS A 27 -13.79 11.17 -7.62
CA LYS A 27 -12.36 11.03 -7.34
C LYS A 27 -12.17 10.24 -6.05
N CYS A 28 -11.27 9.25 -6.06
CA CYS A 28 -10.84 8.56 -4.84
C CYS A 28 -10.16 9.57 -3.91
N GLY A 29 -10.54 9.60 -2.62
CA GLY A 29 -9.90 10.47 -1.62
C GLY A 29 -8.40 10.21 -1.46
N LYS A 30 -7.96 8.96 -1.69
CA LYS A 30 -6.56 8.50 -1.59
C LYS A 30 -5.79 8.68 -2.90
N CYS A 31 -6.01 7.81 -3.89
CA CYS A 31 -5.21 7.81 -5.14
C CYS A 31 -5.65 8.84 -6.19
N LYS A 32 -6.67 9.66 -5.90
CA LYS A 32 -7.23 10.71 -6.77
C LYS A 32 -7.75 10.25 -8.15
N ARG A 33 -7.62 8.96 -8.50
CA ARG A 33 -8.19 8.37 -9.72
C ARG A 33 -9.70 8.59 -9.76
N LYS A 34 -10.20 8.99 -10.93
CA LYS A 34 -11.64 9.16 -11.20
C LYS A 34 -12.20 7.80 -11.60
N LEU A 35 -13.11 7.27 -10.80
CA LEU A 35 -13.62 5.91 -10.98
C LEU A 35 -15.12 5.91 -11.23
N CYS A 36 -15.56 4.92 -12.02
CA CYS A 36 -16.95 4.71 -12.35
C CYS A 36 -17.77 4.32 -11.10
N LYS A 37 -19.10 4.53 -11.12
CA LYS A 37 -19.97 4.15 -9.98
C LYS A 37 -19.87 2.66 -9.64
N LYS A 38 -19.66 1.79 -10.64
CA LYS A 38 -19.48 0.33 -10.48
C LYS A 38 -18.14 -0.01 -9.81
N CYS A 39 -17.10 0.74 -10.17
CA CYS A 39 -15.71 0.62 -9.71
C CYS A 39 -15.49 1.10 -8.26
N PHE A 40 -16.37 1.97 -7.74
CA PHE A 40 -16.41 2.31 -6.30
C PHE A 40 -17.08 1.24 -5.44
N GLY A 41 -17.80 0.28 -6.04
CA GLY A 41 -18.42 -0.83 -5.32
C GLY A 41 -19.28 -0.38 -4.13
N ARG A 42 -19.10 -1.09 -3.00
CA ARG A 42 -19.88 -1.02 -1.76
C ARG A 42 -19.64 0.24 -0.91
N TYR A 43 -18.62 1.04 -1.21
CA TYR A 43 -18.25 2.23 -0.42
C TYR A 43 -19.14 3.46 -0.71
N ARG A 44 -20.32 3.24 -1.30
CA ARG A 44 -21.26 4.30 -1.72
C ARG A 44 -21.95 5.01 -0.54
N THR A 45 -21.97 4.38 0.62
CA THR A 45 -22.52 4.92 1.87
C THR A 45 -21.54 5.85 2.58
N GLU A 46 -20.25 5.82 2.24
CA GLU A 46 -19.25 6.71 2.83
C GLU A 46 -19.29 8.11 2.24
N ASN A 47 -18.87 9.09 3.03
CA ASN A 47 -18.81 10.51 2.65
C ASN A 47 -18.11 10.70 1.29
N LYS A 48 -18.77 11.44 0.40
CA LYS A 48 -18.34 11.69 -0.99
C LYS A 48 -16.93 12.31 -1.09
N HIS A 49 -16.49 13.04 -0.07
CA HIS A 49 -15.20 13.75 -0.06
C HIS A 49 -14.04 12.88 0.44
N SER A 50 -14.33 11.80 1.19
CA SER A 50 -13.31 10.92 1.77
C SER A 50 -13.30 9.52 1.19
N ARG A 51 -14.21 9.19 0.27
CA ARG A 51 -14.41 7.84 -0.26
C ARG A 51 -13.14 7.29 -0.93
N ILE A 52 -12.66 6.15 -0.43
CA ILE A 52 -11.48 5.45 -0.94
C ILE A 52 -11.91 4.33 -1.89
N CYS A 53 -11.19 4.12 -2.99
CA CYS A 53 -11.54 3.07 -3.95
C CYS A 53 -11.22 1.67 -3.42
N GLU A 54 -11.89 0.64 -3.95
CA GLU A 54 -11.72 -0.75 -3.51
C GLU A 54 -10.26 -1.20 -3.56
N MET A 55 -9.52 -0.87 -4.62
CA MET A 55 -8.07 -1.16 -4.70
C MET A 55 -7.28 -0.46 -3.59
N CYS A 56 -7.60 0.79 -3.27
CA CYS A 56 -6.93 1.52 -2.18
C CYS A 56 -7.29 0.99 -0.78
N VAL A 57 -8.47 0.38 -0.63
CA VAL A 57 -8.90 -0.29 0.60
C VAL A 57 -8.26 -1.67 0.73
N LYS A 58 -8.18 -2.44 -0.35
CA LYS A 58 -7.49 -3.75 -0.40
C LYS A 58 -6.00 -3.60 -0.14
N ASN A 59 -5.37 -2.59 -0.74
CA ASN A 59 -3.95 -2.32 -0.56
C ASN A 59 -3.64 -1.56 0.74
N MET A 60 -4.60 -1.40 1.64
CA MET A 60 -4.34 -0.82 2.96
C MET A 60 -3.71 -1.87 3.84
N PHE A 61 -2.60 -1.53 4.50
CA PHE A 61 -1.98 -2.38 5.50
C PHE A 61 -2.98 -2.70 6.60
N ARG A 62 -3.60 -3.88 6.53
CA ARG A 62 -4.46 -4.38 7.59
C ARG A 62 -3.54 -5.06 8.58
N GLY A 63 -3.49 -4.49 9.78
CA GLY A 63 -2.85 -5.15 10.91
C GLY A 63 -3.55 -6.48 11.17
N SER A 64 -2.94 -7.29 12.02
CA SER A 64 -3.31 -8.67 12.18
C SER A 64 -4.49 -8.94 13.12
N LEU A 65 -5.14 -7.89 13.62
CA LEU A 65 -6.25 -7.95 14.58
C LEU A 65 -5.99 -8.90 15.76
N GLY A 66 -4.75 -8.94 16.25
CA GLY A 66 -4.34 -9.74 17.41
C GLY A 66 -3.78 -11.13 17.11
N LYS A 67 -3.67 -11.55 15.84
CA LYS A 67 -2.95 -12.78 15.45
C LYS A 67 -1.55 -12.40 14.97
N THR A 68 -0.51 -13.21 15.15
CA THR A 68 0.75 -12.95 14.44
C THR A 68 0.66 -13.52 13.02
N PHE A 69 1.34 -12.89 12.06
CA PHE A 69 1.51 -13.45 10.72
C PHE A 69 2.86 -13.04 10.17
N ASP A 70 3.44 -13.91 9.35
CA ASP A 70 4.69 -13.65 8.65
C ASP A 70 4.38 -13.06 7.28
N ARG A 71 5.16 -12.04 6.89
CA ARG A 71 5.08 -11.43 5.56
C ARG A 71 6.43 -10.94 5.09
N TYR A 72 6.61 -10.99 3.79
CA TYR A 72 7.77 -10.40 3.15
C TYR A 72 7.54 -8.90 2.97
N PHE A 73 8.41 -8.07 3.56
CA PHE A 73 8.28 -6.62 3.53
C PHE A 73 9.41 -5.99 2.71
N VAL A 74 9.06 -4.95 1.94
CA VAL A 74 10.01 -4.21 1.12
C VAL A 74 9.73 -2.71 1.26
N VAL A 75 10.75 -1.93 1.62
CA VAL A 75 10.70 -0.48 1.46
C VAL A 75 11.24 -0.12 0.08
N ARG A 76 10.49 0.67 -0.69
CA ARG A 76 10.88 1.11 -2.03
C ARG A 76 11.31 2.58 -2.03
N ASN A 77 11.87 3.04 -3.14
CA ASN A 77 12.38 4.41 -3.32
C ASN A 77 11.30 5.51 -3.29
N ASP A 78 10.02 5.14 -3.29
CA ASP A 78 8.89 6.03 -3.09
C ASP A 78 8.51 6.19 -1.60
N PHE A 79 9.40 5.74 -0.70
CA PHE A 79 9.23 5.78 0.75
C PHE A 79 7.94 5.07 1.21
N CYS A 80 7.51 4.05 0.47
CA CYS A 80 6.40 3.20 0.87
C CYS A 80 6.89 1.81 1.30
N LEU A 81 6.29 1.28 2.35
CA LEU A 81 6.43 -0.10 2.80
C LEU A 81 5.39 -0.98 2.10
N TYR A 82 5.87 -2.01 1.42
CA TYR A 82 5.05 -2.99 0.71
C TYR A 82 5.09 -4.32 1.44
N SER A 83 3.98 -5.06 1.39
CA SER A 83 3.89 -6.40 1.96
C SER A 83 3.49 -7.42 0.88
N TYR A 84 4.12 -8.58 0.91
CA TYR A 84 3.91 -9.70 -0.02
C TYR A 84 3.68 -10.99 0.76
N ASN A 85 3.13 -12.02 0.10
CA ASN A 85 3.04 -13.34 0.69
C ASN A 85 4.39 -14.06 0.61
N SER A 86 5.11 -13.87 -0.50
CA SER A 86 6.43 -14.44 -0.77
C SER A 86 7.35 -13.42 -1.46
N PRO A 87 8.68 -13.61 -1.41
CA PRO A 87 9.62 -12.77 -2.15
C PRO A 87 9.54 -12.95 -3.68
N GLN A 88 8.88 -14.01 -4.17
CA GLN A 88 8.66 -14.24 -5.60
C GLN A 88 7.41 -13.53 -6.14
N ASP A 89 6.56 -12.98 -5.26
CA ASP A 89 5.33 -12.33 -5.68
C ASP A 89 5.62 -10.98 -6.35
N GLU A 90 5.11 -10.78 -7.56
CA GLU A 90 5.23 -9.49 -8.26
C GLU A 90 4.22 -8.45 -7.75
N CYS A 91 3.06 -8.91 -7.29
CA CYS A 91 1.96 -8.07 -6.84
C CYS A 91 1.98 -7.88 -5.32
N ALA A 92 2.09 -6.63 -4.86
CA ALA A 92 1.99 -6.32 -3.44
C ALA A 92 0.56 -6.49 -2.91
N LEU A 93 0.43 -7.10 -1.73
CA LEU A 93 -0.84 -7.25 -1.02
C LEU A 93 -1.28 -5.94 -0.35
N ALA A 94 -0.32 -5.15 0.14
CA ALA A 94 -0.59 -3.89 0.80
C ALA A 94 0.58 -2.91 0.63
N MET A 95 0.27 -1.63 0.80
CA MET A 95 1.20 -0.52 0.75
C MET A 95 0.89 0.47 1.89
N LEU A 96 1.94 0.87 2.60
CA LEU A 96 1.92 1.88 3.65
C LEU A 96 2.89 3.02 3.30
N PRO A 97 2.40 4.25 3.05
CA PRO A 97 3.27 5.43 2.99
C PRO A 97 3.96 5.62 4.35
N LEU A 98 5.28 5.71 4.35
CA LEU A 98 6.08 5.92 5.55
C LEU A 98 6.18 7.39 5.97
N PRO A 99 6.19 8.40 5.07
CA PRO A 99 6.31 9.80 5.50
C PRO A 99 5.28 10.20 6.56
N GLY A 100 5.78 10.74 7.67
CA GLY A 100 4.98 11.15 8.84
C GLY A 100 4.56 10.02 9.78
N CYS A 101 5.08 8.80 9.59
CA CYS A 101 4.98 7.74 10.59
C CYS A 101 5.97 7.96 11.74
N GLU A 102 5.76 7.27 12.85
CA GLU A 102 6.68 7.28 13.99
C GLU A 102 7.09 5.85 14.32
N VAL A 103 8.40 5.62 14.43
CA VAL A 103 8.99 4.32 14.74
C VAL A 103 9.46 4.31 16.19
N LYS A 104 9.08 3.29 16.98
CA LYS A 104 9.50 3.16 18.38
C LYS A 104 9.93 1.75 18.72
N MET A 105 10.98 1.65 19.54
CA MET A 105 11.35 0.40 20.19
C MET A 105 10.24 -0.05 21.14
N CYS A 106 9.99 -1.36 21.19
CA CYS A 106 9.09 -1.98 22.16
C CYS A 106 9.91 -2.76 23.19
N GLY A 107 9.36 -2.98 24.39
CA GLY A 107 10.05 -3.73 25.45
C GLY A 107 10.16 -5.25 25.19
N GLU A 108 9.49 -5.76 24.15
CA GLU A 108 9.56 -7.16 23.75
C GLU A 108 10.75 -7.43 22.82
N LYS A 109 11.31 -8.65 22.90
CA LYS A 109 12.52 -9.06 22.18
C LYS A 109 12.34 -8.90 20.66
N TYR A 110 13.26 -8.16 20.05
CA TYR A 110 13.29 -7.91 18.60
C TYR A 110 12.05 -7.20 18.05
N THR A 111 11.23 -6.61 18.91
CA THR A 111 9.95 -6.00 18.54
C THR A 111 10.07 -4.48 18.52
N PHE A 112 9.41 -3.87 17.55
CA PHE A 112 9.25 -2.43 17.43
C PHE A 112 7.86 -2.10 16.88
N SER A 113 7.48 -0.82 16.97
CA SER A 113 6.18 -0.34 16.51
C SER A 113 6.32 0.75 15.46
N VAL A 114 5.38 0.75 14.51
CA VAL A 114 5.21 1.81 13.50
C VAL A 114 3.82 2.41 13.71
N ARG A 115 3.77 3.67 14.13
CA ARG A 115 2.54 4.43 14.32
C ARG A 115 2.26 5.30 13.10
N VAL A 116 1.05 5.18 12.56
CA VAL A 116 0.59 5.89 11.35
C VAL A 116 -0.56 6.80 11.74
N GLY A 117 -0.28 8.10 11.86
CA GLY A 117 -1.21 9.07 12.41
C GLY A 117 -1.64 8.73 13.85
N SER A 118 -2.84 9.14 14.26
CA SER A 118 -3.30 8.97 15.64
C SER A 118 -3.99 7.64 15.96
N ARG A 119 -4.36 6.84 14.95
CA ARG A 119 -5.28 5.69 15.13
C ARG A 119 -4.72 4.33 14.79
N ARG A 120 -3.51 4.25 14.20
CA ARG A 120 -2.96 2.97 13.72
C ARG A 120 -1.57 2.77 14.25
N MET A 121 -1.36 1.62 14.87
CA MET A 121 -0.07 1.16 15.34
C MET A 121 0.10 -0.28 14.85
N TYR A 122 1.25 -0.55 14.24
CA TYR A 122 1.64 -1.89 13.82
C TYR A 122 2.81 -2.33 14.68
N THR A 123 2.73 -3.50 15.29
CA THR A 123 3.83 -4.14 16.00
C THR A 123 4.51 -5.10 15.05
N ILE A 124 5.83 -5.00 14.92
CA ILE A 124 6.66 -5.80 14.02
C ILE A 124 7.73 -6.47 14.88
N THR A 125 7.87 -7.77 14.73
CA THR A 125 8.95 -8.55 15.35
C THR A 125 9.94 -8.95 14.26
N ALA A 126 11.20 -8.59 14.45
CA ALA A 126 12.30 -8.98 13.58
C ALA A 126 12.89 -10.33 14.01
N GLU A 127 13.66 -10.96 13.12
CA GLU A 127 14.29 -12.26 13.36
C GLU A 127 15.38 -12.17 14.45
N ASP A 128 16.09 -11.05 14.50
CA ASP A 128 17.23 -10.83 15.37
C ASP A 128 17.43 -9.33 15.66
N GLU A 129 18.38 -9.02 16.55
CA GLU A 129 18.72 -7.64 16.97
C GLU A 129 19.27 -6.78 15.83
N THR A 130 20.11 -7.35 14.98
CA THR A 130 20.68 -6.64 13.82
C THR A 130 19.57 -6.27 12.85
N SER A 131 18.69 -7.23 12.55
CA SER A 131 17.51 -7.02 11.71
C SER A 131 16.57 -5.97 12.31
N GLN A 132 16.31 -6.01 13.62
CA GLN A 132 15.51 -5.00 14.33
C GLN A 132 16.10 -3.59 14.14
N ALA A 133 17.39 -3.42 14.46
CA ALA A 133 18.07 -2.13 14.34
C ALA A 133 18.06 -1.60 12.90
N ARG A 134 18.33 -2.48 11.93
CA ARG A 134 18.35 -2.14 10.50
C ARG A 134 16.98 -1.70 10.00
N TRP A 135 15.92 -2.44 10.34
CA TRP A 135 14.55 -2.09 9.98
C TRP A 135 14.11 -0.78 10.60
N MET A 136 14.39 -0.56 11.88
CA MET A 136 14.05 0.70 12.55
C MET A 136 14.74 1.90 11.89
N ALA A 137 16.03 1.79 11.57
CA ALA A 137 16.77 2.86 10.90
C ALA A 137 16.22 3.17 9.50
N VAL A 138 15.94 2.15 8.68
CA VAL A 138 15.36 2.33 7.34
C VAL A 138 13.98 2.98 7.42
N LEU A 139 13.13 2.53 8.34
CA LEU A 139 11.78 3.06 8.50
C LEU A 139 11.78 4.49 9.04
N ASP A 140 12.70 4.82 9.95
CA ASP A 140 12.84 6.18 10.48
C ASP A 140 13.33 7.16 9.40
N LEU A 141 14.33 6.76 8.60
CA LEU A 141 14.78 7.54 7.44
C LEU A 141 13.64 7.77 6.43
N ALA A 142 12.89 6.72 6.09
CA ALA A 142 11.77 6.82 5.16
C ALA A 142 10.59 7.62 5.73
N ALA A 143 10.38 7.59 7.05
CA ALA A 143 9.35 8.37 7.73
C ALA A 143 9.65 9.87 7.74
N ASN A 144 10.93 10.24 7.78
CA ASN A 144 11.41 11.62 7.71
C ASN A 144 11.67 12.10 6.26
N ALA A 145 11.47 11.24 5.26
CA ALA A 145 11.68 11.60 3.86
C ALA A 145 10.70 12.70 3.42
N GLN A 146 11.24 13.75 2.81
CA GLN A 146 10.43 14.77 2.17
C GLN A 146 9.93 14.22 0.84
N ILE A 147 8.61 14.06 0.70
CA ILE A 147 8.01 13.88 -0.61
C ILE A 147 8.23 15.21 -1.32
N ASN A 148 9.24 15.30 -2.18
CA ASN A 148 9.39 16.40 -3.11
C ASN A 148 8.13 16.39 -4.00
N GLY A 149 7.07 17.03 -3.53
CA GLY A 149 5.98 17.46 -4.38
C GLY A 149 6.64 18.34 -5.43
N GLY A 150 6.43 18.01 -6.71
CA GLY A 150 6.81 18.89 -7.80
C GLY A 150 6.20 20.27 -7.55
N ASN A 151 7.01 21.14 -6.99
CA ASN A 151 6.79 22.56 -6.83
C ASN A 151 8.16 23.19 -6.87
N SER A 152 8.48 23.79 -8.01
CA SER A 152 9.45 24.86 -8.19
C SER A 152 9.30 25.36 -9.63
N PRO A 153 9.61 26.62 -9.93
CA PRO A 153 9.01 27.85 -9.39
C PRO A 153 8.59 28.82 -10.51
N ASN A 154 7.87 29.88 -10.11
CA ASN A 154 7.39 31.06 -10.87
C ASN A 154 6.19 30.86 -11.81
#